data_AF-A0A1A9GSI1-F1
#
_entry.id   AF-A0A1A9GSI1-F1
#
_cell.length_a   1.000
_cell.length_b   1.000
_cell.length_c   1.000
_cell.angle_alpha   90.00
_cell.angle_beta   90.00
_cell.angle_gamma   90.00
#
_symmetry.space_group_name_H-M   'P 1'
#
loop_
_entity.id
_entity.type
_entity.pdbx_description
1 polymer ?
#
loop_
_entity_poly.entity_id
_entity_poly.type
_entity_poly.pdbx_seq_one_letter_code
_entity_poly.pdbx_strand_id
1 'polypeptide(L)'
;MSPEPTHRRSLVKAALAGGVAVGAIGVAVRIDPSSQPDDPTPGASLELSADSGSDVKSLEVPLDDTMLRRSSQARWTTRDLPTSVHSMVALTWLGESTADLSIRSKVGGRWGEWVVLPTLDDHPDAISDEATAVRGTHLRFVGAADGVQVRVAGSRPEALTLVLLHPAARASDQDELAEQVAGRATLARAGEPVPRPTIRTRKDWGATESWRDGSPTYNSTIAQMHVHHTASGNDYSRTQVPALLRGFYRYHTQNLGWSDIGYNFLVDKFGRIWEGRAGGVTRPVRGAHTLGFNTASTGVAAIGNYEVSAPSNAMIGALAKMAAWKLDQYGRRPRGKIKVRSEGSDKYRTGTVVALRVIDGHRDTNDTACPGKLLYARLPDVRSRAHKIVEQHRNVQKQVRTTRSPKVKGRTRPGRLLEVDPGAYEPAGAKTTIQWRRDGKAVPGATGRRYRCSDADLGSQISVLVRATSPGADAVQEVVGAGRVTTPVKIVAEARSRRGKVRVDARLVPPRGRDVTPTGTVTVKVSGRSKQVKLRDGRLRVSVGGRKPIKAGNRRVVITYPGDRACNPNQVELRVQVDERP
;
A
#
# COMPACT_ATOMS: atom_id res chain seq x y z
N MET A 1 43.77 24.47 -2.24
CA MET A 1 43.28 24.65 -3.61
C MET A 1 41.85 24.18 -3.64
N SER A 2 40.91 25.11 -3.55
CA SER A 2 39.48 24.82 -3.57
C SER A 2 39.07 24.37 -4.98
N PRO A 3 38.26 23.32 -5.14
CA PRO A 3 37.79 22.94 -6.46
C PRO A 3 36.87 24.03 -7.01
N GLU A 4 37.15 24.41 -8.24
CA GLU A 4 36.39 25.35 -9.06
C GLU A 4 34.93 24.88 -9.17
N PRO A 5 33.92 25.73 -8.92
CA PRO A 5 32.53 25.35 -9.07
C PRO A 5 32.20 25.15 -10.56
N THR A 6 31.97 23.89 -10.95
CA THR A 6 31.52 23.51 -12.28
C THR A 6 30.16 24.14 -12.60
N HIS A 7 30.15 24.98 -13.64
CA HIS A 7 29.03 25.51 -14.43
C HIS A 7 27.63 25.43 -13.78
N ARG A 8 27.24 26.47 -13.03
CA ARG A 8 25.82 26.74 -12.79
C ARG A 8 25.30 27.77 -13.80
N ARG A 9 24.19 27.43 -14.47
CA ARG A 9 23.29 28.44 -15.03
C ARG A 9 22.52 29.08 -13.87
N SER A 10 23.20 29.82 -12.99
CA SER A 10 22.50 30.84 -12.23
C SER A 10 22.14 31.93 -13.25
N LEU A 11 20.94 31.88 -13.81
CA LEU A 11 20.36 33.09 -14.39
C LEU A 11 20.04 34.03 -13.21
N VAL A 12 21.08 34.62 -12.63
CA VAL A 12 20.94 35.94 -12.03
C VAL A 12 20.64 36.83 -13.22
N LYS A 13 19.35 36.99 -13.54
CA LYS A 13 18.90 38.11 -14.37
C LYS A 13 19.09 39.35 -13.50
N ALA A 14 20.35 39.78 -13.38
CA ALA A 14 20.70 41.07 -12.81
C ALA A 14 19.87 42.09 -13.59
N ALA A 15 19.18 42.96 -12.87
CA ALA A 15 18.60 44.17 -13.42
C ALA A 15 19.76 45.06 -13.90
N LEU A 16 20.34 44.72 -15.06
CA LEU A 16 21.23 45.60 -15.78
C LEU A 16 20.35 46.61 -16.49
N ALA A 17 20.36 47.83 -15.94
CA ALA A 17 20.06 49.01 -16.72
C ALA A 17 20.93 48.98 -17.98
N GLY A 18 20.33 48.68 -19.13
CA GLY A 18 20.99 48.65 -20.43
C GLY A 18 21.17 47.24 -21.02
N GLY A 19 20.35 46.94 -22.03
CA GLY A 19 20.71 46.15 -23.20
C GLY A 19 21.25 44.72 -23.01
N VAL A 20 20.39 43.75 -23.40
CA VAL A 20 20.69 42.35 -23.77
C VAL A 20 20.76 41.35 -22.61
N ALA A 21 19.61 40.71 -22.31
CA ALA A 21 19.53 39.46 -21.56
C ALA A 21 19.11 38.31 -22.49
N VAL A 22 20.01 37.36 -22.72
CA VAL A 22 19.72 36.11 -23.44
C VAL A 22 19.03 35.15 -22.46
N GLY A 23 17.72 34.98 -22.63
CA GLY A 23 16.88 34.08 -21.82
C GLY A 23 15.42 34.51 -21.86
N ALA A 24 14.75 34.20 -22.99
CA ALA A 24 13.32 34.41 -23.27
C ALA A 24 12.79 35.78 -22.82
N ILE A 25 13.25 36.83 -23.51
CA ILE A 25 12.53 38.11 -23.56
C ILE A 25 11.31 37.89 -24.46
N GLY A 26 10.16 37.60 -23.85
CA GLY A 26 8.87 37.90 -24.45
C GLY A 26 8.62 39.42 -24.37
N VAL A 27 9.44 40.22 -25.07
CA VAL A 27 9.15 41.64 -25.30
C VAL A 27 8.79 41.79 -26.75
N ALA A 28 7.49 41.87 -26.98
CA ALA A 28 6.95 42.79 -27.94
C ALA A 28 5.82 43.57 -27.26
N VAL A 29 6.15 44.31 -26.21
CA VAL A 29 5.29 45.43 -25.80
C VAL A 29 5.82 46.65 -26.54
N ARG A 30 5.24 46.97 -27.71
CA ARG A 30 5.32 48.34 -28.23
C ARG A 30 4.33 49.18 -27.41
N ILE A 31 4.80 49.80 -26.34
CA ILE A 31 4.09 50.97 -25.79
C ILE A 31 4.62 52.16 -26.58
N ASP A 32 3.82 52.64 -27.53
CA ASP A 32 4.08 53.91 -28.20
C ASP A 32 3.91 55.06 -27.18
N PRO A 33 4.95 55.86 -26.88
CA PRO A 33 4.85 56.97 -25.93
C PRO A 33 4.12 58.19 -26.49
N SER A 34 3.63 58.16 -27.74
CA SER A 34 3.15 59.36 -28.44
C SER A 34 1.63 59.50 -28.59
N SER A 35 0.80 58.61 -28.03
CA SER A 35 -0.66 58.77 -28.14
C SER A 35 -1.21 59.80 -27.14
N GLN A 36 -1.90 60.81 -27.69
CA GLN A 36 -2.65 61.84 -26.97
C GLN A 36 -3.81 61.27 -26.13
N PRO A 37 -4.35 62.03 -25.15
CA PRO A 37 -5.17 61.49 -24.06
C PRO A 37 -6.58 60.96 -24.38
N ASP A 38 -7.08 61.03 -25.61
CA ASP A 38 -8.51 60.85 -25.89
C ASP A 38 -8.88 59.79 -26.97
N ASP A 39 -8.04 58.78 -27.21
CA ASP A 39 -8.41 57.67 -28.13
C ASP A 39 -8.20 56.29 -27.47
N PRO A 40 -9.26 55.46 -27.26
CA PRO A 40 -9.13 54.17 -26.61
C PRO A 40 -8.62 53.11 -27.60
N THR A 41 -7.32 53.10 -27.85
CA THR A 41 -6.67 51.91 -28.42
C THR A 41 -6.77 50.77 -27.39
N PRO A 42 -7.22 49.55 -27.74
CA PRO A 42 -7.27 48.45 -26.79
C PRO A 42 -5.88 48.21 -26.19
N GLY A 43 -5.73 48.48 -24.89
CA GLY A 43 -4.46 48.38 -24.17
C GLY A 43 -3.87 46.98 -24.31
N ALA A 44 -2.63 46.89 -24.75
CA ALA A 44 -1.92 45.64 -25.00
C ALA A 44 -1.96 44.70 -23.78
N SER A 45 -2.36 43.45 -23.99
CA SER A 45 -2.33 42.39 -22.98
C SER A 45 -0.92 41.83 -22.81
N LEU A 46 -0.60 41.42 -21.58
CA LEU A 46 0.63 40.71 -21.25
C LEU A 46 0.51 39.23 -21.65
N GLU A 47 1.29 38.81 -22.65
CA GLU A 47 1.22 37.45 -23.20
C GLU A 47 2.19 36.49 -22.51
N LEU A 48 1.67 35.35 -22.04
CA LEU A 48 2.47 34.25 -21.48
C LEU A 48 2.96 33.36 -22.63
N SER A 49 4.24 33.00 -22.59
CA SER A 49 4.86 32.13 -23.59
C SER A 49 5.47 30.89 -22.94
N ALA A 50 5.54 29.79 -23.68
CA ALA A 50 6.20 28.58 -23.20
C ALA A 50 7.63 28.52 -23.74
N ASP A 51 8.57 28.13 -22.88
CA ASP A 51 9.92 27.77 -23.29
C ASP A 51 9.89 26.57 -24.26
N SER A 52 10.87 26.47 -25.15
CA SER A 52 10.94 25.35 -26.10
C SER A 52 10.91 24.00 -25.38
N GLY A 53 9.89 23.19 -25.66
CA GLY A 53 9.70 21.87 -25.02
C GLY A 53 8.97 21.90 -23.67
N SER A 54 8.52 23.08 -23.20
CA SER A 54 7.66 23.23 -22.02
C SER A 54 6.19 23.33 -22.42
N ASP A 55 5.30 22.71 -21.63
CA ASP A 55 3.85 22.94 -21.68
C ASP A 55 3.37 23.93 -20.59
N VAL A 56 4.31 24.48 -19.81
CA VAL A 56 4.04 25.54 -18.84
C VAL A 56 4.38 26.87 -19.49
N LYS A 57 3.33 27.63 -19.84
CA LYS A 57 3.52 29.01 -20.25
C LYS A 57 3.86 29.85 -19.03
N SER A 58 4.71 30.84 -19.21
CA SER A 58 5.20 31.70 -18.14
C SER A 58 5.36 33.14 -18.63
N LEU A 59 5.25 34.07 -17.68
CA LEU A 59 5.66 35.45 -17.84
C LEU A 59 6.23 35.95 -16.52
N GLU A 60 7.37 36.63 -16.59
CA GLU A 60 8.00 37.32 -15.47
C GLU A 60 7.99 38.82 -15.76
N VAL A 61 7.38 39.59 -14.86
CA VAL A 61 7.21 41.03 -15.00
C VAL A 61 7.92 41.73 -13.85
N PRO A 62 9.06 42.39 -14.09
CA PRO A 62 9.67 43.26 -13.09
C PRO A 62 8.68 44.34 -12.68
N LEU A 63 8.38 44.42 -11.39
CA LEU A 63 7.49 45.43 -10.84
C LEU A 63 8.34 46.64 -10.45
N ASP A 64 8.76 47.41 -11.45
CA ASP A 64 9.53 48.65 -11.29
C ASP A 64 8.65 49.86 -10.88
N ASP A 65 9.24 51.06 -10.79
CA ASP A 65 8.53 52.29 -10.46
C ASP A 65 7.46 52.70 -11.49
N THR A 66 7.57 52.20 -12.73
CA THR A 66 6.59 52.48 -13.80
C THR A 66 5.34 51.62 -13.63
N MET A 67 5.51 50.40 -13.13
CA MET A 67 4.44 49.42 -12.87
C MET A 67 3.74 49.66 -11.53
N LEU A 68 4.50 50.00 -10.48
CA LEU A 68 3.99 50.18 -9.12
C LEU A 68 3.71 51.65 -8.80
N ARG A 69 2.43 52.03 -8.83
CA ARG A 69 2.02 53.37 -8.42
C ARG A 69 1.87 53.46 -6.90
N ARG A 70 2.49 54.47 -6.30
CA ARG A 70 2.32 54.77 -4.87
C ARG A 70 0.88 55.23 -4.62
N SER A 71 0.19 54.52 -3.75
CA SER A 71 -1.20 54.78 -3.33
C SER A 71 -1.28 55.44 -1.94
N SER A 72 -0.25 55.27 -1.09
CA SER A 72 -0.08 55.97 0.18
C SER A 72 1.39 55.95 0.64
N GLN A 73 1.69 56.51 1.82
CA GLN A 73 3.05 56.65 2.34
C GLN A 73 3.84 55.33 2.41
N ALA A 74 3.18 54.17 2.50
CA ALA A 74 3.82 52.85 2.51
C ALA A 74 3.01 51.78 1.74
N ARG A 75 2.31 52.17 0.67
CA ARG A 75 1.53 51.23 -0.14
C ARG A 75 1.64 51.54 -1.63
N TRP A 76 1.97 50.52 -2.42
CA TRP A 76 2.03 50.58 -3.88
C TRP A 76 1.05 49.58 -4.46
N THR A 77 0.44 49.95 -5.58
CA THR A 77 -0.48 49.07 -6.31
C THR A 77 -0.21 49.21 -7.80
N THR A 78 -0.24 48.10 -8.54
CA THR A 78 -0.19 48.14 -10.00
C THR A 78 -1.48 48.69 -10.58
N ARG A 79 -1.43 49.19 -11.81
CA ARG A 79 -2.65 49.34 -12.62
C ARG A 79 -3.24 47.96 -12.90
N ASP A 80 -4.44 47.91 -13.48
CA ASP A 80 -4.98 46.67 -14.05
C ASP A 80 -3.95 46.17 -15.09
N LEU A 81 -3.47 44.94 -14.92
CA LEU A 81 -2.58 44.28 -15.87
C LEU A 81 -3.40 43.19 -16.59
N PRO A 82 -3.94 43.46 -17.80
CA PRO A 82 -4.56 42.43 -18.63
C PRO A 82 -3.52 41.42 -19.05
N THR A 83 -3.87 40.13 -19.05
CA THR A 83 -2.96 39.06 -19.43
C THR A 83 -3.65 38.08 -20.36
N SER A 84 -2.90 37.37 -21.19
CA SER A 84 -3.34 36.05 -21.64
C SER A 84 -3.64 35.15 -20.44
N VAL A 85 -4.37 34.04 -20.64
CA VAL A 85 -4.81 33.19 -19.53
C VAL A 85 -3.62 32.70 -18.70
N HIS A 86 -3.64 33.04 -17.40
CA HIS A 86 -2.75 32.48 -16.38
C HIS A 86 -3.55 31.69 -15.34
N SER A 87 -2.92 30.75 -14.66
CA SER A 87 -3.60 29.98 -13.60
C SER A 87 -2.88 29.88 -12.28
N MET A 88 -1.63 30.34 -12.23
CA MET A 88 -0.86 30.43 -11.01
C MET A 88 -0.10 31.75 -10.93
N VAL A 89 -0.01 32.31 -9.74
CA VAL A 89 0.62 33.61 -9.47
C VAL A 89 1.56 33.48 -8.27
N ALA A 90 2.74 34.09 -8.38
CA ALA A 90 3.67 34.29 -7.29
C ALA A 90 4.40 35.63 -7.43
N LEU A 91 5.11 36.03 -6.39
CA LEU A 91 6.04 37.15 -6.40
C LEU A 91 7.41 36.66 -5.94
N THR A 92 8.46 37.09 -6.62
CA THR A 92 9.85 36.82 -6.23
C THR A 92 10.61 38.12 -6.00
N TRP A 93 11.66 38.06 -5.18
CA TRP A 93 12.52 39.21 -4.88
C TRP A 93 13.93 38.73 -4.49
N LEU A 94 14.87 39.67 -4.37
CA LEU A 94 16.21 39.40 -3.86
C LEU A 94 16.33 39.80 -2.39
N GLY A 95 17.00 38.95 -1.61
CA GLY A 95 17.28 39.21 -0.20
C GLY A 95 16.07 39.08 0.72
N GLU A 96 16.20 39.61 1.93
CA GLU A 96 15.16 39.55 2.96
C GLU A 96 14.13 40.67 2.78
N SER A 97 12.88 40.39 3.11
CA SER A 97 11.78 41.35 2.98
C SER A 97 10.75 41.17 4.09
N THR A 98 10.23 42.28 4.60
CA THR A 98 9.10 42.33 5.54
C THR A 98 7.82 42.87 4.90
N ALA A 99 7.77 42.94 3.56
CA ALA A 99 6.65 43.51 2.83
C ALA A 99 5.42 42.59 2.87
N ASP A 100 4.25 43.16 3.11
CA ASP A 100 2.98 42.46 2.90
C ASP A 100 2.64 42.50 1.40
N LEU A 101 2.75 41.34 0.76
CA LEU A 101 2.47 41.17 -0.66
C LEU A 101 1.08 40.59 -0.87
N SER A 102 0.22 41.30 -1.60
CA SER A 102 -1.14 40.85 -1.92
C SER A 102 -1.40 40.89 -3.41
N ILE A 103 -2.25 39.98 -3.89
CA ILE A 103 -2.74 39.98 -5.27
C ILE A 103 -4.27 39.95 -5.31
N ARG A 104 -4.83 40.38 -6.43
CA ARG A 104 -6.15 39.94 -6.87
C ARG A 104 -6.06 39.54 -8.34
N SER A 105 -6.85 38.55 -8.72
CA SER A 105 -6.92 38.06 -10.11
C SER A 105 -8.29 38.37 -10.70
N LYS A 106 -8.30 38.60 -12.01
CA LYS A 106 -9.51 38.82 -12.81
C LYS A 106 -9.83 37.53 -13.54
N VAL A 107 -11.07 37.06 -13.45
CA VAL A 107 -11.54 35.83 -14.10
C VAL A 107 -12.82 36.14 -14.84
N GLY A 108 -12.84 35.97 -16.16
CA GLY A 108 -14.01 36.28 -16.98
C GLY A 108 -14.44 37.74 -16.85
N GLY A 109 -13.46 38.65 -16.79
CA GLY A 109 -13.69 40.09 -16.60
C GLY A 109 -14.07 40.54 -15.18
N ARG A 110 -14.21 39.63 -14.20
CA ARG A 110 -14.58 39.98 -12.81
C ARG A 110 -13.36 39.88 -11.88
N TRP A 111 -13.14 40.94 -11.09
CA TRP A 111 -12.08 40.96 -10.08
C TRP A 111 -12.49 40.13 -8.86
N GLY A 112 -11.58 39.28 -8.39
CA GLY A 112 -11.67 38.67 -7.07
C GLY A 112 -11.27 39.61 -5.94
N GLU A 113 -11.36 39.09 -4.71
CA GLU A 113 -10.89 39.75 -3.51
C GLU A 113 -9.37 39.87 -3.46
N TRP A 114 -8.88 40.84 -2.68
CA TRP A 114 -7.46 40.93 -2.36
C TRP A 114 -7.04 39.80 -1.43
N VAL A 115 -5.97 39.10 -1.78
CA VAL A 115 -5.44 38.00 -0.99
C VAL A 115 -3.96 38.18 -0.76
N VAL A 116 -3.55 38.09 0.52
CA VAL A 116 -2.15 38.05 0.92
C VAL A 116 -1.51 36.76 0.40
N LEU A 117 -0.34 36.89 -0.21
CA LEU A 117 0.50 35.77 -0.63
C LEU A 117 1.54 35.52 0.48
N PRO A 118 1.45 34.40 1.21
CA PRO A 118 2.44 34.08 2.24
C PRO A 118 3.82 33.86 1.62
N THR A 119 4.86 34.30 2.31
CA THR A 119 6.26 33.98 1.98
C THR A 119 6.47 32.46 1.94
N LEU A 120 7.25 31.98 0.97
CA LEU A 120 7.68 30.59 0.91
C LEU A 120 8.89 30.42 1.82
N ASP A 121 8.65 29.87 3.01
CA ASP A 121 9.70 29.62 4.01
C ASP A 121 10.51 28.34 3.70
N ASP A 122 10.02 27.51 2.77
CA ASP A 122 10.76 26.35 2.28
C ASP A 122 11.91 26.84 1.39
N HIS A 123 13.13 26.37 1.62
CA HIS A 123 14.26 26.65 0.72
C HIS A 123 15.42 25.66 0.96
N PRO A 124 16.33 25.56 -0.02
CA PRO A 124 17.57 24.81 0.13
C PRO A 124 18.39 25.30 1.31
N ASP A 125 19.10 24.38 1.97
CA ASP A 125 19.96 24.74 3.10
C ASP A 125 21.08 25.68 2.60
N ALA A 126 21.42 26.70 3.40
CA ALA A 126 22.35 27.76 3.00
C ALA A 126 23.76 27.26 2.61
N ILE A 127 24.16 26.09 3.12
CA ILE A 127 25.45 25.45 2.83
C ILE A 127 25.39 24.47 1.65
N SER A 128 24.21 24.27 1.05
CA SER A 128 24.02 23.33 -0.06
C SER A 128 24.40 23.93 -1.41
N ASP A 129 24.70 23.05 -2.36
CA ASP A 129 24.88 23.42 -3.77
C ASP A 129 23.60 23.91 -4.48
N GLU A 130 22.51 24.11 -3.75
CA GLU A 130 21.23 24.58 -4.28
C GLU A 130 20.86 25.94 -3.66
N ALA A 131 21.71 26.49 -2.79
CA ALA A 131 21.47 27.78 -2.15
C ALA A 131 21.32 28.92 -3.18
N THR A 132 20.30 29.76 -2.97
CA THR A 132 19.91 30.88 -3.83
C THR A 132 19.60 32.11 -2.97
N ALA A 133 19.88 33.30 -3.49
CA ALA A 133 19.49 34.57 -2.87
C ALA A 133 18.07 35.01 -3.27
N VAL A 134 17.47 34.34 -4.25
CA VAL A 134 16.09 34.58 -4.66
C VAL A 134 15.16 34.05 -3.58
N ARG A 135 14.20 34.88 -3.20
CA ARG A 135 13.08 34.56 -2.30
C ARG A 135 11.77 34.71 -3.06
N GLY A 136 10.69 34.16 -2.53
CA GLY A 136 9.40 34.32 -3.14
C GLY A 136 8.24 33.96 -2.22
N THR A 137 7.04 34.23 -2.70
CA THR A 137 5.82 33.74 -2.07
C THR A 137 5.57 32.28 -2.44
N HIS A 138 4.67 31.62 -1.72
CA HIS A 138 4.07 30.38 -2.21
C HIS A 138 3.40 30.63 -3.58
N LEU A 139 3.53 29.67 -4.50
CA LEU A 139 2.85 29.72 -5.79
C LEU A 139 1.36 29.41 -5.59
N ARG A 140 0.51 30.38 -5.90
CA ARG A 140 -0.93 30.28 -5.68
C ARG A 140 -1.67 29.94 -6.96
N PHE A 141 -2.45 28.85 -6.95
CA PHE A 141 -3.47 28.60 -7.97
C PHE A 141 -4.65 29.59 -7.83
N VAL A 142 -5.06 30.21 -8.94
CA VAL A 142 -6.09 31.26 -9.00
C VAL A 142 -7.22 30.96 -10.01
N GLY A 143 -7.25 29.77 -10.60
CA GLY A 143 -8.15 29.46 -11.72
C GLY A 143 -7.72 30.13 -13.03
N ALA A 144 -8.50 30.04 -14.11
CA ALA A 144 -8.15 30.63 -15.41
C ALA A 144 -8.37 32.15 -15.41
N ALA A 145 -7.37 32.91 -15.00
CA ALA A 145 -7.41 34.36 -14.88
C ALA A 145 -6.89 35.08 -16.13
N ASP A 146 -7.52 36.22 -16.46
CA ASP A 146 -7.24 37.09 -17.61
C ASP A 146 -6.68 38.46 -17.21
N GLY A 147 -6.38 38.65 -15.94
CA GLY A 147 -5.72 39.84 -15.43
C GLY A 147 -5.30 39.71 -13.98
N VAL A 148 -4.38 40.57 -13.56
CA VAL A 148 -3.81 40.53 -12.21
C VAL A 148 -3.50 41.94 -11.72
N GLN A 149 -3.59 42.12 -10.40
CA GLN A 149 -3.05 43.28 -9.73
C GLN A 149 -2.24 42.87 -8.51
N VAL A 150 -1.18 43.63 -8.27
CA VAL A 150 -0.27 43.43 -7.14
C VAL A 150 -0.34 44.64 -6.24
N ARG A 151 -0.35 44.38 -4.93
CA ARG A 151 -0.25 45.38 -3.88
C ARG A 151 0.90 45.04 -2.98
N VAL A 152 1.71 46.04 -2.69
CA VAL A 152 2.84 45.97 -1.77
C VAL A 152 2.55 46.94 -0.63
N ALA A 153 2.62 46.46 0.61
CA ALA A 153 2.59 47.31 1.80
C ALA A 153 3.87 47.12 2.63
N GLY A 154 4.41 48.22 3.19
CA GLY A 154 5.69 48.21 3.90
C GLY A 154 6.87 48.65 3.03
N SER A 155 8.06 48.11 3.25
CA SER A 155 9.23 48.43 2.42
C SER A 155 9.21 47.60 1.13
N ARG A 156 9.33 48.23 -0.04
CA ARG A 156 9.33 47.50 -1.30
C ARG A 156 10.55 46.57 -1.41
N PRO A 157 10.36 45.27 -1.74
CA PRO A 157 11.48 44.34 -1.92
C PRO A 157 12.35 44.71 -3.12
N GLU A 158 13.65 44.42 -3.02
CA GLU A 158 14.60 44.56 -4.12
C GLU A 158 14.26 43.58 -5.26
N ALA A 159 14.32 44.04 -6.51
CA ALA A 159 14.06 43.24 -7.70
C ALA A 159 12.70 42.49 -7.68
N LEU A 160 11.68 43.08 -7.06
CA LEU A 160 10.35 42.49 -6.99
C LEU A 160 9.81 42.17 -8.39
N THR A 161 9.49 40.90 -8.61
CA THR A 161 9.06 40.37 -9.90
C THR A 161 7.75 39.59 -9.74
N LEU A 162 6.77 39.89 -10.59
CA LEU A 162 5.54 39.11 -10.72
C LEU A 162 5.79 37.90 -11.61
N VAL A 163 5.45 36.72 -11.10
CA VAL A 163 5.55 35.45 -11.83
C VAL A 163 4.14 34.95 -12.14
N LEU A 164 3.81 34.82 -13.42
CA LEU A 164 2.57 34.25 -13.91
C LEU A 164 2.85 32.95 -14.63
N LEU A 165 2.17 31.87 -14.23
CA LEU A 165 2.30 30.56 -14.88
C LEU A 165 0.95 30.05 -15.35
N HIS A 166 0.97 29.31 -16.46
CA HIS A 166 -0.16 28.55 -16.98
C HIS A 166 0.32 27.17 -17.46
N PRO A 167 0.35 26.16 -16.56
CA PRO A 167 0.57 24.78 -16.98
C PRO A 167 -0.66 24.27 -17.75
N ALA A 168 -0.47 23.94 -19.02
CA ALA A 168 -1.55 23.41 -19.85
C ALA A 168 -1.97 22.02 -19.35
N ALA A 169 -3.27 21.72 -19.49
CA ALA A 169 -3.77 20.37 -19.26
C ALA A 169 -3.28 19.45 -20.41
N ARG A 170 -2.87 18.23 -20.06
CA ARG A 170 -2.54 17.17 -21.02
C ARG A 170 -3.64 16.12 -21.05
N ALA A 171 -3.80 15.45 -22.18
CA ALA A 171 -4.70 14.29 -22.26
C ALA A 171 -4.33 13.21 -21.23
N SER A 172 -3.04 12.98 -21.00
CA SER A 172 -2.52 12.06 -19.98
C SER A 172 -2.83 12.46 -18.55
N ASP A 173 -3.19 13.72 -18.28
CA ASP A 173 -3.54 14.15 -16.91
C ASP A 173 -4.90 13.57 -16.46
N GLN A 174 -5.70 13.11 -17.43
CA GLN A 174 -6.97 12.42 -17.20
C GLN A 174 -6.78 10.94 -16.83
N ASP A 175 -5.56 10.39 -16.99
CA ASP A 175 -5.29 8.99 -16.70
C ASP A 175 -5.46 8.72 -15.21
N GLU A 176 -6.64 8.20 -14.88
CA GLU A 176 -6.83 7.44 -13.68
C GLU A 176 -5.96 6.18 -13.82
N LEU A 177 -4.68 6.28 -13.44
CA LEU A 177 -4.00 5.09 -12.93
C LEU A 177 -4.97 4.54 -11.90
N ALA A 178 -5.58 3.39 -12.24
CA ALA A 178 -6.24 2.56 -11.27
C ALA A 178 -5.32 2.53 -10.06
N GLU A 179 -5.86 2.57 -8.83
CA GLU A 179 -5.06 2.06 -7.71
C GLU A 179 -4.52 0.74 -8.22
N GLN A 180 -3.22 0.67 -8.52
CA GLN A 180 -2.56 -0.60 -8.63
C GLN A 180 -2.77 -1.14 -7.23
N VAL A 181 -3.84 -1.92 -7.08
CA VAL A 181 -4.02 -2.85 -5.98
C VAL A 181 -2.67 -3.49 -5.91
N ALA A 182 -1.89 -3.14 -4.88
CA ALA A 182 -0.51 -3.52 -4.72
C ALA A 182 -0.35 -4.92 -5.29
N GLY A 183 0.36 -5.03 -6.42
CA GLY A 183 0.18 -6.10 -7.40
C GLY A 183 -0.05 -7.44 -6.72
N ARG A 184 -1.22 -8.07 -6.94
CA ARG A 184 -1.63 -9.33 -6.30
C ARG A 184 -1.08 -9.46 -4.87
N ALA A 185 -1.54 -8.64 -3.91
CA ALA A 185 -1.20 -8.73 -2.48
C ALA A 185 0.07 -9.55 -2.25
N THR A 186 1.22 -9.01 -2.66
CA THR A 186 2.47 -9.77 -2.59
C THR A 186 2.64 -10.12 -1.13
N LEU A 187 2.52 -11.41 -0.84
CA LEU A 187 2.25 -11.94 0.48
C LEU A 187 3.34 -11.42 1.42
N ALA A 188 2.95 -10.56 2.35
CA ALA A 188 3.89 -9.84 3.17
C ALA A 188 4.77 -10.86 3.94
N ARG A 189 6.10 -10.78 3.78
CA ARG A 189 7.03 -11.71 4.42
C ARG A 189 7.43 -11.21 5.81
N ALA A 190 7.73 -12.15 6.71
CA ALA A 190 8.14 -11.83 8.08
C ALA A 190 9.36 -10.92 8.07
N GLY A 191 9.23 -9.75 8.71
CA GLY A 191 10.27 -8.74 8.79
C GLY A 191 10.21 -7.65 7.70
N GLU A 192 9.38 -7.78 6.67
CA GLU A 192 9.24 -6.72 5.67
C GLU A 192 8.57 -5.47 6.25
N PRO A 193 9.03 -4.26 5.85
CA PRO A 193 8.35 -3.02 6.20
C PRO A 193 6.90 -2.99 5.68
N VAL A 194 6.09 -2.08 6.23
CA VAL A 194 4.76 -1.76 5.68
C VAL A 194 4.84 -1.60 4.16
N PRO A 195 3.90 -2.15 3.36
CA PRO A 195 3.95 -2.04 1.92
C PRO A 195 3.90 -0.59 1.42
N ARG A 196 4.63 -0.32 0.34
CA ARG A 196 4.62 0.98 -0.33
C ARG A 196 3.20 1.31 -0.83
N PRO A 197 2.65 2.50 -0.51
CA PRO A 197 1.37 2.91 -1.09
C PRO A 197 1.52 3.21 -2.59
N THR A 198 0.40 3.31 -3.31
CA THR A 198 0.44 3.77 -4.70
C THR A 198 0.96 5.19 -4.74
N ILE A 199 2.11 5.37 -5.41
CA ILE A 199 2.76 6.66 -5.64
C ILE A 199 2.83 6.86 -7.15
N ARG A 200 2.27 7.97 -7.61
CA ARG A 200 2.36 8.42 -8.99
C ARG A 200 3.72 9.05 -9.21
N THR A 201 4.44 8.57 -10.21
CA THR A 201 5.82 8.93 -10.51
C THR A 201 5.93 10.30 -11.17
N ARG A 202 7.15 10.80 -11.27
CA ARG A 202 7.47 12.01 -12.06
C ARG A 202 7.02 11.93 -13.52
N LYS A 203 7.13 10.74 -14.12
CA LYS A 203 6.61 10.48 -15.46
C LYS A 203 5.09 10.66 -15.52
N ASP A 204 4.36 10.19 -14.51
CA ASP A 204 2.89 10.21 -14.49
C ASP A 204 2.31 11.63 -14.42
N TRP A 205 2.99 12.57 -13.75
CA TRP A 205 2.58 13.98 -13.77
C TRP A 205 3.27 14.82 -14.85
N GLY A 206 4.12 14.20 -15.67
CA GLY A 206 4.74 14.84 -16.83
C GLY A 206 5.87 15.79 -16.49
N ALA A 207 6.70 15.46 -15.50
CA ALA A 207 7.86 16.25 -15.10
C ALA A 207 8.81 16.54 -16.27
N THR A 208 9.17 17.81 -16.46
CA THR A 208 10.20 18.23 -17.42
C THR A 208 11.58 18.03 -16.79
N GLU A 209 12.13 16.81 -16.89
CA GLU A 209 13.37 16.44 -16.19
C GLU A 209 14.60 17.30 -16.57
N SER A 210 14.58 17.97 -17.72
CA SER A 210 15.64 18.90 -18.14
C SER A 210 15.71 20.20 -17.33
N TRP A 211 14.68 20.52 -16.54
CA TRP A 211 14.71 21.64 -15.59
C TRP A 211 15.48 21.33 -14.31
N ARG A 212 15.73 20.06 -14.04
CA ARG A 212 16.51 19.64 -12.89
C ARG A 212 17.98 19.90 -13.15
N ASP A 213 18.67 20.43 -12.16
CA ASP A 213 20.13 20.44 -12.16
C ASP A 213 20.68 19.64 -10.96
N GLY A 214 21.98 19.37 -10.97
CA GLY A 214 22.63 18.56 -9.93
C GLY A 214 22.22 17.08 -9.91
N SER A 215 22.74 16.36 -8.91
CA SER A 215 22.41 14.95 -8.65
C SER A 215 21.69 14.80 -7.30
N PRO A 216 20.72 13.88 -7.17
CA PRO A 216 20.07 13.62 -5.89
C PRO A 216 21.08 13.24 -4.80
N THR A 217 20.92 13.81 -3.61
CA THR A 217 21.67 13.44 -2.42
C THR A 217 20.82 12.59 -1.49
N TYR A 218 21.46 11.78 -0.64
CA TYR A 218 20.79 10.78 0.17
C TYR A 218 21.19 10.92 1.64
N ASN A 219 20.19 11.03 2.50
CA ASN A 219 20.34 10.96 3.95
C ASN A 219 20.75 9.53 4.36
N SER A 220 21.50 9.39 5.46
CA SER A 220 21.85 8.06 6.00
C SER A 220 20.66 7.33 6.65
N THR A 221 19.61 8.06 7.00
CA THR A 221 18.39 7.52 7.63
C THR A 221 17.22 8.47 7.42
N ILE A 222 16.01 8.05 7.81
CA ILE A 222 14.85 8.94 8.02
C ILE A 222 14.45 8.85 9.50
N ALA A 223 14.52 9.97 10.19
CA ALA A 223 14.11 10.18 11.57
C ALA A 223 12.66 10.68 11.65
N GLN A 224 12.25 11.56 10.73
CA GLN A 224 10.98 12.27 10.78
C GLN A 224 10.30 12.40 9.41
N MET A 225 8.98 12.60 9.44
CA MET A 225 8.19 13.07 8.30
C MET A 225 7.62 14.44 8.60
N HIS A 226 8.09 15.46 7.88
CA HIS A 226 7.58 16.84 7.98
C HIS A 226 6.38 17.02 7.07
N VAL A 227 5.24 17.42 7.63
CA VAL A 227 4.03 17.72 6.89
C VAL A 227 4.00 19.20 6.54
N HIS A 228 3.81 19.46 5.25
CA HIS A 228 3.72 20.78 4.65
C HIS A 228 2.34 21.02 4.04
N HIS A 229 2.05 22.27 3.69
CA HIS A 229 1.07 22.60 2.68
C HIS A 229 1.70 23.43 1.57
N THR A 230 1.10 23.50 0.40
CA THR A 230 1.62 24.37 -0.67
C THR A 230 1.13 25.81 -0.57
N ALA A 231 0.23 26.11 0.39
CA ALA A 231 -0.49 27.37 0.57
C ALA A 231 -1.24 27.88 -0.69
N SER A 232 -1.43 27.00 -1.68
CA SER A 232 -2.14 27.27 -2.94
C SER A 232 -3.66 27.31 -2.75
N GLY A 233 -4.42 27.82 -3.74
CA GLY A 233 -5.87 27.65 -3.80
C GLY A 233 -6.31 26.18 -3.74
N ASN A 234 -7.51 25.93 -3.19
CA ASN A 234 -8.09 24.59 -2.98
C ASN A 234 -9.18 24.23 -3.99
N ASP A 235 -9.53 25.11 -4.92
CA ASP A 235 -10.61 25.00 -5.90
C ASP A 235 -10.25 24.17 -7.15
N TYR A 236 -9.00 23.68 -7.24
CA TYR A 236 -8.55 22.82 -8.33
C TYR A 236 -9.32 21.49 -8.43
N SER A 237 -9.51 20.99 -9.65
CA SER A 237 -10.10 19.69 -9.93
C SER A 237 -9.07 18.55 -9.83
N ARG A 238 -9.55 17.30 -9.80
CA ARG A 238 -8.70 16.10 -9.78
C ARG A 238 -7.79 16.02 -11.01
N THR A 239 -8.27 16.47 -12.16
CA THR A 239 -7.56 16.39 -13.44
C THR A 239 -6.53 17.51 -13.59
N GLN A 240 -6.65 18.59 -12.82
CA GLN A 240 -5.69 19.70 -12.81
C GLN A 240 -4.44 19.42 -11.96
N VAL A 241 -4.42 18.37 -11.14
CA VAL A 241 -3.30 18.12 -10.21
C VAL A 241 -1.96 17.92 -10.92
N PRO A 242 -1.83 17.11 -11.99
CA PRO A 242 -0.58 17.02 -12.73
C PRO A 242 -0.08 18.38 -13.24
N ALA A 243 -0.97 19.21 -13.79
CA ALA A 243 -0.63 20.56 -14.24
C ALA A 243 -0.14 21.44 -13.08
N LEU A 244 -0.79 21.39 -11.91
CA LEU A 244 -0.32 22.08 -10.71
C LEU A 244 1.09 21.64 -10.30
N LEU A 245 1.38 20.34 -10.34
CA LEU A 245 2.71 19.80 -10.03
C LEU A 245 3.78 20.34 -11.00
N ARG A 246 3.47 20.40 -12.30
CA ARG A 246 4.36 21.02 -13.31
C ARG A 246 4.59 22.51 -13.02
N GLY A 247 3.56 23.22 -12.57
CA GLY A 247 3.66 24.62 -12.15
C GLY A 247 4.58 24.81 -10.93
N PHE A 248 4.38 24.03 -9.85
CA PHE A 248 5.26 24.07 -8.67
C PHE A 248 6.70 23.74 -9.02
N TYR A 249 6.90 22.72 -9.86
CA TYR A 249 8.22 22.28 -10.28
C TYR A 249 8.93 23.35 -11.14
N ARG A 250 8.23 23.98 -12.09
CA ARG A 250 8.78 25.11 -12.84
C ARG A 250 9.14 26.27 -11.91
N TYR A 251 8.27 26.62 -10.98
CA TYR A 251 8.50 27.73 -10.06
C TYR A 251 9.73 27.49 -9.19
N HIS A 252 9.86 26.31 -8.57
CA HIS A 252 11.03 26.00 -7.76
C HIS A 252 12.32 25.99 -8.60
N THR A 253 12.31 25.38 -9.78
CA THR A 253 13.55 25.24 -10.57
C THR A 253 13.92 26.46 -11.39
N GLN A 254 12.97 27.00 -12.15
CA GLN A 254 13.24 28.04 -13.14
C GLN A 254 13.07 29.46 -12.57
N ASN A 255 12.24 29.64 -11.54
CA ASN A 255 12.01 30.98 -10.96
C ASN A 255 12.77 31.20 -9.65
N LEU A 256 12.85 30.18 -8.77
CA LEU A 256 13.62 30.28 -7.52
C LEU A 256 15.07 29.79 -7.68
N GLY A 257 15.37 29.03 -8.73
CA GLY A 257 16.71 28.52 -9.01
C GLY A 257 17.09 27.29 -8.17
N TRP A 258 16.10 26.54 -7.69
CA TRP A 258 16.34 25.29 -6.98
C TRP A 258 16.68 24.19 -7.98
N SER A 259 17.39 23.17 -7.53
CA SER A 259 17.78 22.02 -8.35
C SER A 259 16.60 21.13 -8.70
N ASP A 260 15.59 21.05 -7.83
CA ASP A 260 14.36 20.28 -8.08
C ASP A 260 13.20 20.84 -7.24
N ILE A 261 12.03 20.20 -7.31
CA ILE A 261 10.95 20.45 -6.36
C ILE A 261 11.42 20.09 -4.93
N GLY A 262 11.31 21.01 -3.98
CA GLY A 262 11.86 20.84 -2.62
C GLY A 262 11.27 19.69 -1.80
N TYR A 263 10.00 19.32 -2.03
CA TYR A 263 9.33 18.24 -1.30
C TYR A 263 9.64 16.87 -1.88
N ASN A 264 9.83 15.85 -1.03
CA ASN A 264 9.99 14.47 -1.52
C ASN A 264 8.68 13.93 -2.13
N PHE A 265 7.55 14.28 -1.52
CA PHE A 265 6.23 13.82 -1.97
C PHE A 265 5.19 14.93 -1.84
N LEU A 266 4.14 14.82 -2.65
CA LEU A 266 2.97 15.68 -2.56
C LEU A 266 1.70 14.84 -2.45
N VAL A 267 0.72 15.33 -1.71
CA VAL A 267 -0.59 14.71 -1.53
C VAL A 267 -1.67 15.71 -1.94
N ASP A 268 -2.56 15.31 -2.84
CA ASP A 268 -3.69 16.15 -3.22
C ASP A 268 -4.93 15.94 -2.33
N LYS A 269 -5.90 16.85 -2.42
CA LYS A 269 -7.15 16.77 -1.64
C LYS A 269 -8.01 15.53 -1.96
N PHE A 270 -7.69 14.79 -3.01
CA PHE A 270 -8.35 13.54 -3.40
C PHE A 270 -7.65 12.30 -2.84
N GLY A 271 -6.54 12.47 -2.10
CA GLY A 271 -5.80 11.38 -1.48
C GLY A 271 -4.84 10.64 -2.41
N ARG A 272 -4.49 11.21 -3.57
CA ARG A 272 -3.41 10.64 -4.40
C ARG A 272 -2.05 11.15 -3.91
N ILE A 273 -1.06 10.28 -3.97
CA ILE A 273 0.32 10.56 -3.59
C ILE A 273 1.17 10.66 -4.86
N TRP A 274 2.00 11.70 -4.93
CA TRP A 274 2.84 12.03 -6.06
C TRP A 274 4.30 12.10 -5.63
N GLU A 275 5.18 11.49 -6.41
CA GLU A 275 6.63 11.66 -6.30
C GLU A 275 6.99 13.11 -6.64
N GLY A 276 7.63 13.80 -5.71
CA GLY A 276 8.21 15.12 -5.93
C GLY A 276 9.66 14.97 -6.34
N ARG A 277 10.58 15.25 -5.41
CA ARG A 277 12.03 15.27 -5.65
C ARG A 277 12.58 13.96 -6.22
N ALA A 278 13.37 14.06 -7.29
CA ALA A 278 13.97 12.93 -7.99
C ALA A 278 15.03 12.20 -7.14
N GLY A 279 15.33 10.95 -7.50
CA GLY A 279 16.34 10.13 -6.85
C GLY A 279 15.84 8.79 -6.33
N GLY A 280 14.53 8.53 -6.43
CA GLY A 280 13.88 7.25 -6.18
C GLY A 280 13.12 7.21 -4.86
N VAL A 281 11.82 6.95 -4.94
CA VAL A 281 10.88 6.98 -3.80
C VAL A 281 11.26 6.07 -2.63
N THR A 282 11.94 4.95 -2.88
CA THR A 282 12.37 4.00 -1.82
C THR A 282 13.62 4.47 -1.08
N ARG A 283 14.38 5.41 -1.65
CA ARG A 283 15.64 5.90 -1.09
C ARG A 283 15.40 7.10 -0.15
N PRO A 284 16.31 7.36 0.80
CA PRO A 284 16.22 8.52 1.70
C PRO A 284 16.71 9.80 1.01
N VAL A 285 16.06 10.22 -0.08
CA VAL A 285 16.43 11.45 -0.82
C VAL A 285 16.35 12.67 0.10
N ARG A 286 17.40 13.48 0.17
CA ARG A 286 17.41 14.74 0.93
C ARG A 286 16.55 15.77 0.20
N GLY A 287 15.62 16.38 0.93
CA GLY A 287 14.73 17.43 0.45
C GLY A 287 15.30 18.84 0.62
N ALA A 288 14.53 19.84 0.20
CA ALA A 288 14.77 21.28 0.40
C ALA A 288 13.44 21.91 0.83
N HIS A 289 12.83 21.32 1.85
CA HIS A 289 11.48 21.64 2.29
C HIS A 289 11.45 22.17 3.72
N THR A 290 12.49 21.97 4.52
CA THR A 290 12.49 22.36 5.94
C THR A 290 13.89 22.81 6.31
N LEU A 291 14.12 24.12 6.20
CA LEU A 291 15.43 24.73 6.48
C LEU A 291 15.97 24.22 7.82
N GLY A 292 17.19 23.68 7.81
CA GLY A 292 17.87 23.20 9.01
C GLY A 292 17.42 21.82 9.51
N PHE A 293 16.41 21.21 8.88
CA PHE A 293 15.89 19.89 9.23
C PHE A 293 15.66 18.98 8.01
N ASN A 294 16.21 19.34 6.84
CA ASN A 294 16.22 18.46 5.66
C ASN A 294 17.08 17.19 5.88
N THR A 295 18.02 17.22 6.83
CA THR A 295 18.78 16.04 7.24
C THR A 295 17.92 15.04 7.97
N ALA A 296 18.03 13.79 7.54
CA ALA A 296 17.31 12.66 8.13
C ALA A 296 15.79 12.86 8.17
N SER A 297 15.19 13.56 7.22
CA SER A 297 13.74 13.72 7.15
C SER A 297 13.20 13.43 5.76
N THR A 298 11.88 13.30 5.68
CA THR A 298 11.15 13.30 4.42
C THR A 298 10.00 14.31 4.49
N GLY A 299 9.93 15.20 3.50
CA GLY A 299 8.90 16.23 3.41
C GLY A 299 7.74 15.78 2.53
N VAL A 300 6.52 15.94 3.05
CA VAL A 300 5.28 15.67 2.31
C VAL A 300 4.39 16.91 2.30
N ALA A 301 4.18 17.50 1.12
CA ALA A 301 3.34 18.68 0.97
C ALA A 301 1.90 18.34 0.58
N ALA A 302 0.95 18.82 1.38
CA ALA A 302 -0.47 18.79 1.06
C ALA A 302 -0.80 19.93 0.09
N ILE A 303 -1.27 19.61 -1.12
CA ILE A 303 -1.57 20.61 -2.15
C ILE A 303 -2.82 21.40 -1.74
N GLY A 304 -2.64 22.68 -1.44
CA GLY A 304 -3.70 23.61 -1.05
C GLY A 304 -3.33 24.47 0.16
N ASN A 305 -4.28 25.28 0.62
CA ASN A 305 -4.17 26.17 1.76
C ASN A 305 -5.05 25.70 2.91
N TYR A 306 -4.41 25.01 3.85
CA TYR A 306 -5.05 24.47 5.05
C TYR A 306 -4.97 25.41 6.26
N GLU A 307 -4.63 26.69 6.05
CA GLU A 307 -4.92 27.72 7.03
C GLU A 307 -6.41 28.06 7.02
N VAL A 308 -7.03 28.08 5.84
CA VAL A 308 -8.43 28.49 5.66
C VAL A 308 -9.38 27.37 5.22
N SER A 309 -8.86 26.27 4.66
CA SER A 309 -9.67 25.11 4.24
C SER A 309 -9.40 23.88 5.10
N ALA A 310 -10.44 23.10 5.40
CA ALA A 310 -10.26 21.84 6.12
C ALA A 310 -9.65 20.75 5.20
N PRO A 311 -8.70 19.93 5.68
CA PRO A 311 -8.18 18.81 4.91
C PRO A 311 -9.21 17.69 4.77
N SER A 312 -9.27 17.07 3.59
CA SER A 312 -10.15 15.93 3.34
C SER A 312 -9.68 14.69 4.09
N ASN A 313 -10.61 13.78 4.43
CA ASN A 313 -10.24 12.50 5.03
C ASN A 313 -9.38 11.62 4.09
N ALA A 314 -9.53 11.77 2.77
CA ALA A 314 -8.71 11.08 1.78
C ALA A 314 -7.24 11.53 1.86
N MET A 315 -6.99 12.83 1.96
CA MET A 315 -5.66 13.39 2.16
C MET A 315 -5.03 12.93 3.48
N ILE A 316 -5.77 12.97 4.59
CA ILE A 316 -5.29 12.48 5.90
C ILE A 316 -4.93 10.99 5.82
N GLY A 317 -5.73 10.19 5.10
CA GLY A 317 -5.43 8.78 4.84
C GLY A 317 -4.14 8.59 4.02
N ALA A 318 -3.93 9.40 2.99
CA ALA A 318 -2.72 9.35 2.17
C ALA A 318 -1.45 9.73 2.95
N LEU A 319 -1.50 10.80 3.74
CA LEU A 319 -0.42 11.19 4.66
C LEU A 319 -0.11 10.05 5.65
N ALA A 320 -1.14 9.40 6.20
CA ALA A 320 -0.95 8.29 7.12
C ALA A 320 -0.33 7.05 6.44
N LYS A 321 -0.75 6.71 5.22
CA LYS A 321 -0.15 5.62 4.42
C LYS A 321 1.32 5.91 4.11
N MET A 322 1.65 7.14 3.72
CA MET A 322 3.03 7.56 3.48
C MET A 322 3.88 7.51 4.73
N ALA A 323 3.38 8.04 5.84
CA ALA A 323 4.04 7.96 7.13
C ALA A 323 4.31 6.51 7.54
N ALA A 324 3.29 5.65 7.50
CA ALA A 324 3.43 4.25 7.90
C ALA A 324 4.49 3.53 7.08
N TRP A 325 4.44 3.64 5.75
CA TRP A 325 5.42 3.03 4.86
C TRP A 325 6.83 3.59 5.10
N LYS A 326 7.00 4.92 4.98
CA LYS A 326 8.33 5.52 4.94
C LYS A 326 9.03 5.46 6.29
N LEU A 327 8.31 5.58 7.40
CA LEU A 327 8.88 5.58 8.76
C LEU A 327 9.17 4.16 9.26
N ASP A 328 8.33 3.18 8.93
CA ASP A 328 8.52 1.78 9.35
C ASP A 328 9.78 1.16 8.71
N GLN A 329 10.15 1.61 7.50
CA GLN A 329 11.42 1.24 6.85
C GLN A 329 12.66 1.59 7.68
N TYR A 330 12.58 2.57 8.59
CA TYR A 330 13.68 3.01 9.46
C TYR A 330 13.37 2.77 10.94
N GLY A 331 12.39 1.92 11.26
CA GLY A 331 12.03 1.54 12.63
C GLY A 331 11.48 2.71 13.47
N ARG A 332 10.90 3.73 12.84
CA ARG A 332 10.35 4.90 13.54
C ARG A 332 8.90 4.66 13.93
N ARG A 333 8.56 4.97 15.19
CA ARG A 333 7.21 4.82 15.72
C ARG A 333 6.36 6.04 15.35
N PRO A 334 5.25 5.90 14.60
CA PRO A 334 4.47 7.07 14.12
C PRO A 334 3.95 8.01 15.23
N ARG A 335 3.62 7.47 16.41
CA ARG A 335 3.17 8.27 17.57
C ARG A 335 4.31 8.77 18.46
N GLY A 336 5.54 8.37 18.15
CA GLY A 336 6.73 8.63 18.96
C GLY A 336 7.21 10.07 18.90
N LYS A 337 8.23 10.33 19.71
CA LYS A 337 9.09 11.51 19.63
C LYS A 337 10.50 11.07 19.26
N ILE A 338 11.29 11.98 18.72
CA ILE A 338 12.69 11.76 18.36
C ILE A 338 13.49 13.03 18.64
N LYS A 339 14.76 12.87 18.99
CA LYS A 339 15.72 13.97 19.11
C LYS A 339 16.43 14.12 17.78
N VAL A 340 16.39 15.32 17.21
CA VAL A 340 17.09 15.66 15.97
C VAL A 340 17.94 16.90 16.18
N ARG A 341 19.03 17.01 15.42
CA ARG A 341 19.92 18.16 15.47
C ARG A 341 19.56 19.10 14.33
N SER A 342 19.35 20.37 14.65
CA SER A 342 19.16 21.42 13.63
C SER A 342 20.49 21.76 12.98
N GLU A 343 20.52 21.88 11.66
CA GLU A 343 21.61 22.49 10.89
C GLU A 343 21.52 24.03 10.86
N GLY A 344 20.49 24.61 11.48
CA GLY A 344 20.22 26.04 11.54
C GLY A 344 18.90 26.37 10.83
N SER A 345 17.93 26.83 11.61
CA SER A 345 16.68 27.41 11.13
C SER A 345 16.46 28.80 11.75
N ASP A 346 15.48 29.52 11.23
CA ASP A 346 14.90 30.73 11.81
C ASP A 346 14.46 30.55 13.28
N LYS A 347 14.06 29.33 13.66
CA LYS A 347 13.60 29.00 15.01
C LYS A 347 14.67 28.38 15.92
N TYR A 348 15.63 27.65 15.35
CA TYR A 348 16.64 26.92 16.10
C TYR A 348 18.04 27.13 15.52
N ARG A 349 18.96 27.64 16.33
CA ARG A 349 20.38 27.76 15.94
C ARG A 349 21.00 26.42 15.55
N THR A 350 21.98 26.47 14.64
CA THR A 350 22.79 25.31 14.24
C THR A 350 23.35 24.56 15.45
N GLY A 351 23.31 23.24 15.40
CA GLY A 351 23.78 22.35 16.45
C GLY A 351 22.79 22.10 17.59
N THR A 352 21.66 22.82 17.65
CA THR A 352 20.62 22.60 18.68
C THR A 352 19.99 21.22 18.52
N VAL A 353 19.86 20.48 19.62
CA VAL A 353 19.13 19.20 19.64
C VAL A 353 17.71 19.45 20.14
N VAL A 354 16.73 19.18 19.28
CA VAL A 354 15.30 19.44 19.54
C VAL A 354 14.55 18.11 19.65
N ALA A 355 13.65 17.99 20.63
CA ALA A 355 12.80 16.82 20.81
C ALA A 355 11.44 17.04 20.11
N LEU A 356 11.27 16.45 18.93
CA LEU A 356 10.11 16.65 18.07
C LEU A 356 9.27 15.37 17.94
N ARG A 357 8.08 15.50 17.36
CA ARG A 357 7.27 14.33 16.99
C ARG A 357 7.88 13.69 15.74
N VAL A 358 7.78 12.36 15.63
CA VAL A 358 8.23 11.65 14.41
C VAL A 358 7.44 12.10 13.17
N ILE A 359 6.19 12.52 13.37
CA ILE A 359 5.37 13.19 12.36
C ILE A 359 4.96 14.55 12.94
N ASP A 360 5.51 15.61 12.37
CA ASP A 360 5.37 17.00 12.80
C ASP A 360 4.96 17.89 11.61
N GLY A 361 4.58 19.13 11.90
CA GLY A 361 4.31 20.14 10.88
C GLY A 361 5.52 21.05 10.71
N HIS A 362 5.66 21.72 9.57
CA HIS A 362 6.77 22.65 9.33
C HIS A 362 6.93 23.71 10.46
N ARG A 363 5.83 24.24 10.98
CA ARG A 363 5.83 25.18 12.12
C ARG A 363 6.48 24.68 13.42
N ASP A 364 6.69 23.37 13.57
CA ASP A 364 7.37 22.79 14.73
C ASP A 364 8.89 23.00 14.67
N THR A 365 9.44 23.20 13.46
CA THR A 365 10.88 23.38 13.17
C THR A 365 11.25 24.79 12.74
N ASN A 366 10.29 25.54 12.18
CA ASN A 366 10.50 26.86 11.58
C ASN A 366 9.40 27.85 11.98
N ASP A 367 9.63 29.14 11.82
CA ASP A 367 8.68 30.21 12.15
C ASP A 367 7.77 30.52 10.94
N THR A 368 6.93 29.53 10.65
CA THR A 368 6.01 29.52 9.51
C THR A 368 4.59 29.17 9.93
N ALA A 369 3.60 29.60 9.12
CA ALA A 369 2.23 29.12 9.24
C ALA A 369 2.04 27.70 8.65
N CYS A 370 2.99 27.17 7.87
CA CYS A 370 2.88 25.84 7.27
C CYS A 370 2.80 24.73 8.36
N PRO A 371 1.93 23.71 8.27
CA PRO A 371 1.06 23.30 7.17
C PRO A 371 -0.36 23.90 7.21
N GLY A 372 -0.55 25.03 7.88
CA GLY A 372 -1.85 25.65 8.13
C GLY A 372 -2.56 25.06 9.35
N LYS A 373 -3.30 25.90 10.09
CA LYS A 373 -3.89 25.54 11.39
C LYS A 373 -4.84 24.34 11.32
N LEU A 374 -5.60 24.19 10.23
CA LEU A 374 -6.62 23.15 10.11
C LEU A 374 -5.99 21.79 9.78
N LEU A 375 -4.90 21.74 9.01
CA LEU A 375 -4.14 20.51 8.80
C LEU A 375 -3.24 20.17 10.00
N TYR A 376 -2.63 21.18 10.63
CA TYR A 376 -1.82 20.99 11.83
C TYR A 376 -2.64 20.34 12.96
N ALA A 377 -3.88 20.79 13.18
CA ALA A 377 -4.80 20.20 14.14
C ALA A 377 -5.13 18.71 13.86
N ARG A 378 -4.93 18.24 12.63
CA ARG A 378 -5.17 16.85 12.21
C ARG A 378 -3.93 15.95 12.27
N LEU A 379 -2.74 16.47 12.58
CA LEU A 379 -1.53 15.64 12.71
C LEU A 379 -1.65 14.51 13.75
N PRO A 380 -2.35 14.66 14.89
CA PRO A 380 -2.62 13.53 15.78
C PRO A 380 -3.40 12.38 15.12
N ASP A 381 -4.30 12.68 14.19
CA ASP A 381 -5.05 11.67 13.41
C ASP A 381 -4.12 10.96 12.42
N VAL A 382 -3.26 11.70 11.70
CA VAL A 382 -2.22 11.12 10.82
C VAL A 382 -1.34 10.13 11.60
N ARG A 383 -0.84 10.53 12.78
CA ARG A 383 -0.02 9.66 13.66
C ARG A 383 -0.76 8.41 14.08
N SER A 384 -2.03 8.55 14.47
CA SER A 384 -2.84 7.45 14.97
C SER A 384 -3.17 6.44 13.86
N ARG A 385 -3.55 6.93 12.67
CA ARG A 385 -3.81 6.08 11.49
C ARG A 385 -2.54 5.39 11.01
N ALA A 386 -1.42 6.11 10.93
CA ALA A 386 -0.14 5.53 10.53
C ALA A 386 0.30 4.43 11.50
N HIS A 387 0.17 4.66 12.81
CA HIS A 387 0.44 3.63 13.82
C HIS A 387 -0.46 2.41 13.65
N LYS A 388 -1.76 2.60 13.41
CA LYS A 388 -2.70 1.50 13.16
C LYS A 388 -2.29 0.67 11.94
N ILE A 389 -1.86 1.31 10.85
CA ILE A 389 -1.36 0.61 9.65
C ILE A 389 -0.14 -0.25 10.00
N VAL A 390 0.82 0.31 10.74
CA VAL A 390 2.02 -0.43 11.18
C VAL A 390 1.63 -1.62 12.06
N GLU A 391 0.80 -1.42 13.09
CA GLU A 391 0.37 -2.50 13.99
C GLU A 391 -0.39 -3.60 13.25
N GLN A 392 -1.30 -3.24 12.35
CA GLN A 392 -2.03 -4.21 11.54
C GLN A 392 -1.07 -5.03 10.67
N HIS A 393 -0.11 -4.39 10.00
CA HIS A 393 0.91 -5.10 9.22
C HIS A 393 1.75 -6.03 10.09
N ARG A 394 2.24 -5.57 11.24
CA ARG A 394 3.04 -6.38 12.17
C ARG A 394 2.25 -7.54 12.76
N ASN A 395 0.96 -7.35 13.07
CA ASN A 395 0.11 -8.42 13.58
C ASN A 395 -0.18 -9.48 12.52
N VAL A 396 -0.37 -9.09 11.25
CA VAL A 396 -0.46 -10.05 10.13
C VAL A 396 0.83 -10.86 10.02
N GLN A 397 1.99 -10.23 10.20
CA GLN A 397 3.28 -10.94 10.21
C GLN A 397 3.47 -11.90 11.39
N LYS A 398 2.77 -11.69 12.50
CA LYS A 398 2.78 -12.57 13.68
C LYS A 398 1.87 -13.78 13.54
N GLN A 399 1.21 -14.01 12.41
CA GLN A 399 0.37 -15.19 12.22
C GLN A 399 0.96 -16.09 11.15
N VAL A 400 1.06 -17.39 11.45
CA VAL A 400 1.23 -18.40 10.40
C VAL A 400 -0.13 -18.62 9.74
N ARG A 401 -0.20 -18.63 8.41
CA ARG A 401 -1.46 -18.85 7.66
C ARG A 401 -1.35 -20.06 6.75
N THR A 402 -2.35 -20.93 6.77
CA THR A 402 -2.44 -22.06 5.84
C THR A 402 -2.83 -21.56 4.45
N THR A 403 -1.97 -21.78 3.45
CA THR A 403 -2.25 -21.49 2.03
C THR A 403 -2.70 -22.74 1.29
N ARG A 404 -2.29 -23.91 1.76
CA ARG A 404 -2.71 -25.22 1.26
C ARG A 404 -2.83 -26.18 2.44
N SER A 405 -4.04 -26.65 2.73
CA SER A 405 -4.26 -27.56 3.85
C SER A 405 -3.52 -28.90 3.68
N PRO A 406 -3.08 -29.53 4.77
CA PRO A 406 -2.46 -30.84 4.72
C PRO A 406 -3.42 -31.91 4.21
N LYS A 407 -2.87 -32.97 3.58
CA LYS A 407 -3.65 -34.09 3.04
C LYS A 407 -2.97 -35.42 3.32
N VAL A 408 -3.73 -36.45 3.67
CA VAL A 408 -3.22 -37.81 3.81
C VAL A 408 -3.64 -38.65 2.61
N LYS A 409 -2.69 -39.44 2.07
CA LYS A 409 -2.90 -40.43 1.02
C LYS A 409 -2.50 -41.81 1.53
N GLY A 410 -3.08 -42.86 0.94
CA GLY A 410 -2.78 -44.26 1.27
C GLY A 410 -4.02 -45.04 1.70
N ARG A 411 -3.85 -46.33 2.00
CA ARG A 411 -4.93 -47.20 2.49
C ARG A 411 -4.69 -47.53 3.95
N THR A 412 -5.67 -47.27 4.80
CA THR A 412 -5.66 -47.60 6.23
C THR A 412 -5.83 -49.11 6.45
N ARG A 413 -4.75 -49.85 6.24
CA ARG A 413 -4.70 -51.31 6.42
C ARG A 413 -3.38 -51.71 7.07
N PRO A 414 -3.35 -52.69 7.99
CA PRO A 414 -2.10 -53.10 8.61
C PRO A 414 -1.04 -53.53 7.58
N GLY A 415 0.20 -53.12 7.79
CA GLY A 415 1.35 -53.30 6.90
C GLY A 415 1.46 -52.25 5.79
N ARG A 416 0.42 -51.45 5.51
CA ARG A 416 0.43 -50.42 4.45
C ARG A 416 0.91 -49.07 4.97
N LEU A 417 1.44 -48.28 4.05
CA LEU A 417 1.93 -46.93 4.32
C LEU A 417 0.84 -45.90 4.03
N LEU A 418 0.71 -44.96 4.97
CA LEU A 418 0.07 -43.67 4.79
C LEU A 418 1.15 -42.61 4.60
N GLU A 419 0.87 -41.62 3.77
CA GLU A 419 1.76 -40.49 3.52
C GLU A 419 1.01 -39.18 3.70
N VAL A 420 1.57 -38.26 4.46
CA VAL A 420 1.04 -36.90 4.64
C VAL A 420 1.80 -35.92 3.75
N ASP A 421 1.05 -35.15 2.96
CA ASP A 421 1.48 -33.86 2.45
C ASP A 421 1.19 -32.82 3.55
N PRO A 422 2.23 -32.21 4.16
CA PRO A 422 2.05 -31.29 5.29
C PRO A 422 1.37 -29.98 4.88
N GLY A 423 1.09 -29.74 3.59
CA GLY A 423 0.46 -28.52 3.14
C GLY A 423 1.47 -27.43 2.75
N ALA A 424 1.02 -26.18 2.76
CA ALA A 424 1.86 -25.00 2.56
C ALA A 424 1.36 -23.86 3.44
N TYR A 425 2.30 -23.02 3.89
CA TYR A 425 2.05 -22.00 4.90
C TYR A 425 2.76 -20.70 4.56
N GLU A 426 2.24 -19.60 5.08
CA GLU A 426 2.86 -18.28 5.11
C GLU A 426 3.26 -17.93 6.55
N PRO A 427 4.43 -17.29 6.76
CA PRO A 427 5.46 -16.99 5.77
C PRO A 427 6.12 -18.26 5.18
N ALA A 428 6.66 -18.18 3.96
CA ALA A 428 7.15 -19.34 3.18
C ALA A 428 8.31 -20.14 3.84
N GLY A 429 8.86 -19.66 4.96
CA GLY A 429 9.86 -20.34 5.78
C GLY A 429 9.29 -21.04 7.03
N ALA A 430 7.97 -21.16 7.17
CA ALA A 430 7.35 -21.79 8.33
C ALA A 430 7.78 -23.28 8.46
N LYS A 431 8.35 -23.64 9.61
CA LYS A 431 8.76 -25.00 9.94
C LYS A 431 7.53 -25.84 10.28
N THR A 432 7.37 -26.96 9.58
CA THR A 432 6.30 -27.92 9.82
C THR A 432 6.79 -29.10 10.66
N THR A 433 5.97 -29.52 11.61
CA THR A 433 6.19 -30.70 12.45
C THR A 433 4.98 -31.61 12.32
N ILE A 434 5.22 -32.91 12.37
CA ILE A 434 4.21 -33.94 12.12
C ILE A 434 4.14 -34.85 13.34
N GLN A 435 2.94 -35.25 13.72
CA GLN A 435 2.71 -36.27 14.74
C GLN A 435 1.50 -37.13 14.35
N TRP A 436 1.74 -38.41 14.07
CA TRP A 436 0.65 -39.37 13.84
C TRP A 436 -0.06 -39.73 15.14
N ARG A 437 -1.36 -39.97 15.04
CA ARG A 437 -2.24 -40.23 16.18
C ARG A 437 -3.15 -41.42 15.94
N ARG A 438 -3.36 -42.19 17.00
CA ARG A 438 -4.30 -43.31 17.09
C ARG A 438 -5.41 -42.94 18.07
N ASP A 439 -6.65 -42.91 17.59
CA ASP A 439 -7.83 -42.52 18.39
C ASP A 439 -7.63 -41.20 19.14
N GLY A 440 -7.00 -40.21 18.46
CA GLY A 440 -6.70 -38.89 19.00
C GLY A 440 -5.42 -38.79 19.85
N LYS A 441 -4.80 -39.91 20.25
CA LYS A 441 -3.58 -39.93 21.07
C LYS A 441 -2.33 -40.03 20.19
N ALA A 442 -1.24 -39.34 20.57
CA ALA A 442 0.03 -39.40 19.85
C ALA A 442 0.60 -40.82 19.85
N VAL A 443 1.04 -41.29 18.67
CA VAL A 443 1.79 -42.55 18.55
C VAL A 443 3.27 -42.22 18.76
N PRO A 444 3.93 -42.77 19.80
CA PRO A 444 5.33 -42.45 20.11
C PRO A 444 6.26 -42.67 18.91
N GLY A 445 7.17 -41.72 18.67
CA GLY A 445 8.16 -41.77 17.58
C GLY A 445 7.60 -41.57 16.16
N ALA A 446 6.27 -41.52 15.98
CA ALA A 446 5.64 -41.40 14.68
C ALA A 446 5.55 -39.92 14.21
N THR A 447 6.71 -39.32 13.95
CA THR A 447 6.85 -37.89 13.55
C THR A 447 7.23 -37.69 12.08
N GLY A 448 7.41 -38.78 11.32
CA GLY A 448 7.76 -38.73 9.90
C GLY A 448 6.57 -38.46 8.98
N ARG A 449 6.87 -38.09 7.73
CA ARG A 449 5.86 -37.91 6.66
C ARG A 449 5.11 -39.19 6.29
N ARG A 450 5.67 -40.35 6.63
CA ARG A 450 5.09 -41.66 6.36
C ARG A 450 4.77 -42.36 7.67
N TYR A 451 3.64 -43.06 7.69
CA TYR A 451 3.23 -43.90 8.80
C TYR A 451 2.86 -45.28 8.29
N ARG A 452 3.51 -46.31 8.83
CA ARG A 452 3.13 -47.70 8.55
C ARG A 452 2.08 -48.12 9.56
N CYS A 453 0.87 -48.42 9.08
CA CYS A 453 -0.15 -49.00 9.94
C CYS A 453 0.35 -50.34 10.48
N SER A 454 0.40 -50.48 11.79
CA SER A 454 0.73 -51.70 12.52
C SER A 454 -0.53 -52.51 12.82
N ASP A 455 -0.38 -53.73 13.34
CA ASP A 455 -1.51 -54.51 13.86
C ASP A 455 -2.15 -53.86 15.09
N ALA A 456 -1.37 -53.13 15.88
CA ALA A 456 -1.89 -52.38 17.03
C ALA A 456 -2.80 -51.19 16.64
N ASP A 457 -2.83 -50.80 15.35
CA ASP A 457 -3.75 -49.79 14.83
C ASP A 457 -5.11 -50.37 14.43
N LEU A 458 -5.24 -51.70 14.37
CA LEU A 458 -6.43 -52.34 13.85
C LEU A 458 -7.67 -51.96 14.68
N GLY A 459 -8.71 -51.49 14.00
CA GLY A 459 -9.91 -50.99 14.65
C GLY A 459 -9.85 -49.52 15.07
N SER A 460 -8.66 -48.90 15.12
CA SER A 460 -8.47 -47.51 15.52
C SER A 460 -8.59 -46.52 14.36
N GLN A 461 -9.00 -45.30 14.68
CA GLN A 461 -8.98 -44.17 13.77
C GLN A 461 -7.57 -43.58 13.72
N ILE A 462 -6.97 -43.52 12.53
CA ILE A 462 -5.68 -42.87 12.32
C ILE A 462 -5.90 -41.45 11.83
N SER A 463 -5.14 -40.53 12.41
CA SER A 463 -5.07 -39.13 12.00
C SER A 463 -3.64 -38.61 12.14
N VAL A 464 -3.35 -37.46 11.56
CA VAL A 464 -2.08 -36.78 11.69
C VAL A 464 -2.32 -35.36 12.19
N LEU A 465 -1.49 -34.91 13.12
CA LEU A 465 -1.36 -33.50 13.52
C LEU A 465 -0.24 -32.89 12.72
N VAL A 466 -0.53 -31.83 11.97
CA VAL A 466 0.49 -31.00 11.34
C VAL A 466 0.51 -29.66 12.07
N ARG A 467 1.66 -29.28 12.60
CA ARG A 467 1.88 -28.00 13.26
C ARG A 467 2.90 -27.18 12.48
N ALA A 468 2.51 -25.98 12.06
CA ALA A 468 3.37 -25.02 11.38
C ALA A 468 3.77 -23.88 12.33
N THR A 469 5.04 -23.51 12.30
CA THR A 469 5.64 -22.50 13.21
C THR A 469 6.57 -21.58 12.45
N SER A 470 6.59 -20.30 12.83
CA SER A 470 7.58 -19.32 12.34
C SER A 470 8.06 -18.48 13.52
N PRO A 471 9.35 -18.10 13.59
CA PRO A 471 9.85 -17.24 14.67
C PRO A 471 9.00 -15.96 14.79
N GLY A 472 8.57 -15.64 16.01
CA GLY A 472 7.76 -14.45 16.29
C GLY A 472 6.29 -14.54 15.84
N ALA A 473 5.83 -15.70 15.36
CA ALA A 473 4.44 -15.92 14.94
C ALA A 473 3.74 -17.05 15.73
N ASP A 474 2.43 -16.90 15.92
CA ASP A 474 1.58 -17.92 16.51
C ASP A 474 1.50 -19.16 15.60
N ALA A 475 1.58 -20.33 16.22
CA ALA A 475 1.59 -21.60 15.49
C ALA A 475 0.18 -21.98 15.01
N VAL A 476 0.07 -22.51 13.79
CA VAL A 476 -1.16 -23.14 13.30
C VAL A 476 -1.07 -24.65 13.42
N GLN A 477 -2.19 -25.28 13.80
CA GLN A 477 -2.32 -26.72 13.94
C GLN A 477 -3.53 -27.23 13.17
N GLU A 478 -3.33 -28.28 12.39
CA GLU A 478 -4.39 -28.93 11.61
C GLU A 478 -4.39 -30.44 11.85
N VAL A 479 -5.59 -31.00 11.99
CA VAL A 479 -5.81 -32.44 12.19
C VAL A 479 -6.41 -33.03 10.92
N VAL A 480 -5.69 -33.96 10.28
CA VAL A 480 -6.18 -34.64 9.08
C VAL A 480 -6.44 -36.11 9.37
N GLY A 481 -7.68 -36.55 9.13
CA GLY A 481 -8.07 -37.95 9.27
C GLY A 481 -7.55 -38.78 8.10
N ALA A 482 -6.93 -39.93 8.39
CA ALA A 482 -6.54 -40.92 7.40
C ALA A 482 -7.61 -42.00 7.19
N GLY A 483 -8.45 -42.24 8.20
CA GLY A 483 -9.47 -43.28 8.21
C GLY A 483 -9.23 -44.32 9.30
N ARG A 484 -10.16 -45.27 9.41
CA ARG A 484 -10.06 -46.41 10.33
C ARG A 484 -9.22 -47.51 9.71
N VAL A 485 -8.34 -48.14 10.49
CA VAL A 485 -7.56 -49.28 10.02
C VAL A 485 -8.37 -50.55 10.11
N THR A 486 -8.58 -51.21 8.97
CA THR A 486 -9.36 -52.45 8.87
C THR A 486 -8.62 -53.53 8.09
N THR A 487 -8.98 -54.79 8.32
CA THR A 487 -8.47 -55.95 7.59
C THR A 487 -9.58 -56.63 6.78
N PRO A 488 -9.32 -57.16 5.58
CA PRO A 488 -10.26 -58.08 4.94
C PRO A 488 -10.48 -59.32 5.80
N VAL A 489 -11.60 -60.01 5.59
CA VAL A 489 -11.93 -61.28 6.24
C VAL A 489 -12.53 -62.22 5.21
N LYS A 490 -12.10 -63.48 5.17
CA LYS A 490 -12.68 -64.51 4.28
C LYS A 490 -13.84 -65.20 5.00
N ILE A 491 -14.99 -65.33 4.34
CA ILE A 491 -16.08 -66.16 4.85
C ILE A 491 -15.89 -67.57 4.30
N VAL A 492 -15.61 -68.53 5.19
CA VAL A 492 -15.57 -69.96 4.87
C VAL A 492 -16.88 -70.56 5.38
N ALA A 493 -17.70 -71.09 4.50
CA ALA A 493 -19.04 -71.53 4.83
C ALA A 493 -19.42 -72.83 4.14
N GLU A 494 -20.24 -73.60 4.83
CA GLU A 494 -20.88 -74.80 4.32
C GLU A 494 -22.39 -74.71 4.57
N ALA A 495 -23.18 -75.22 3.63
CA ALA A 495 -24.61 -75.40 3.84
C ALA A 495 -25.02 -76.83 3.55
N ARG A 496 -25.89 -77.37 4.40
CA ARG A 496 -26.42 -78.73 4.28
C ARG A 496 -27.93 -78.68 4.46
N SER A 497 -28.66 -79.43 3.64
CA SER A 497 -30.10 -79.60 3.81
C SER A 497 -30.40 -80.83 4.67
N ARG A 498 -31.40 -80.75 5.55
CA ARG A 498 -32.00 -81.92 6.22
C ARG A 498 -33.46 -81.62 6.56
N ARG A 499 -34.38 -82.50 6.16
CA ARG A 499 -35.84 -82.38 6.42
C ARG A 499 -36.42 -81.01 6.03
N GLY A 500 -36.05 -80.48 4.87
CA GLY A 500 -36.54 -79.18 4.36
C GLY A 500 -36.01 -77.94 5.10
N LYS A 501 -34.95 -78.08 5.91
CA LYS A 501 -34.21 -76.97 6.52
C LYS A 501 -32.80 -76.93 5.95
N VAL A 502 -32.29 -75.73 5.68
CA VAL A 502 -30.90 -75.51 5.31
C VAL A 502 -30.14 -75.05 6.56
N ARG A 503 -29.22 -75.87 7.04
CA ARG A 503 -28.24 -75.49 8.08
C ARG A 503 -27.04 -74.86 7.39
N VAL A 504 -26.64 -73.68 7.86
CA VAL A 504 -25.46 -72.95 7.41
C VAL A 504 -24.51 -72.84 8.59
N ASP A 505 -23.30 -73.35 8.40
CA ASP A 505 -22.16 -73.21 9.30
C ASP A 505 -21.14 -72.32 8.59
N ALA A 506 -20.77 -71.20 9.20
CA ALA A 506 -19.77 -70.29 8.62
C ALA A 506 -18.78 -69.78 9.66
N ARG A 507 -17.54 -69.60 9.21
CA ARG A 507 -16.43 -69.01 9.97
C ARG A 507 -15.86 -67.85 9.17
N LEU A 508 -15.72 -66.71 9.84
CA LEU A 508 -15.03 -65.54 9.31
C LEU A 508 -13.55 -65.66 9.71
N VAL A 509 -12.68 -65.72 8.71
CA VAL A 509 -11.25 -66.02 8.86
C VAL A 509 -10.44 -64.81 8.37
N PRO A 510 -9.82 -64.04 9.28
CA PRO A 510 -8.86 -63.00 8.91
C PRO A 510 -7.63 -63.59 8.21
N PRO A 511 -6.82 -62.76 7.51
CA PRO A 511 -5.52 -63.17 6.97
C PRO A 511 -4.63 -63.82 8.04
N ARG A 512 -3.80 -64.78 7.63
CA ARG A 512 -2.84 -65.45 8.53
C ARG A 512 -1.97 -64.41 9.25
N GLY A 513 -1.74 -64.62 10.55
CA GLY A 513 -0.95 -63.74 11.41
C GLY A 513 -1.68 -62.49 11.92
N ARG A 514 -2.99 -62.35 11.67
CA ARG A 514 -3.80 -61.25 12.23
C ARG A 514 -4.49 -61.68 13.51
N ASP A 515 -4.16 -61.01 14.61
CA ASP A 515 -4.82 -61.20 15.89
C ASP A 515 -6.10 -60.36 15.97
N VAL A 516 -7.18 -60.87 15.36
CA VAL A 516 -8.50 -60.22 15.39
C VAL A 516 -9.60 -61.27 15.30
N THR A 517 -10.65 -61.09 16.09
CA THR A 517 -11.84 -61.94 16.00
C THR A 517 -13.00 -61.13 15.42
N PRO A 518 -13.53 -61.49 14.24
CA PRO A 518 -14.69 -60.82 13.65
C PRO A 518 -15.93 -60.91 14.57
N THR A 519 -16.56 -59.76 14.80
CA THR A 519 -17.72 -59.60 15.69
C THR A 519 -18.92 -59.02 14.94
N GLY A 520 -20.06 -58.91 15.62
CA GLY A 520 -21.29 -58.32 15.07
C GLY A 520 -22.28 -59.36 14.55
N THR A 521 -23.18 -58.91 13.67
CA THR A 521 -24.31 -59.70 13.19
C THR A 521 -24.16 -59.96 11.69
N VAL A 522 -24.28 -61.23 11.29
CA VAL A 522 -24.25 -61.69 9.91
C VAL A 522 -25.66 -61.99 9.43
N THR A 523 -25.98 -61.63 8.19
CA THR A 523 -27.23 -61.99 7.54
C THR A 523 -27.04 -63.21 6.66
N VAL A 524 -27.83 -64.26 6.88
CA VAL A 524 -27.87 -65.47 6.05
C VAL A 524 -29.19 -65.51 5.30
N LYS A 525 -29.15 -65.50 3.96
CA LYS A 525 -30.33 -65.56 3.09
C LYS A 525 -30.35 -66.86 2.29
N VAL A 526 -31.45 -67.61 2.38
CA VAL A 526 -31.69 -68.85 1.62
C VAL A 526 -32.99 -68.70 0.84
N SER A 527 -32.91 -68.68 -0.49
CA SER A 527 -34.07 -68.62 -1.39
C SER A 527 -35.15 -67.61 -0.97
N GLY A 528 -34.75 -66.37 -0.69
CA GLY A 528 -35.66 -65.28 -0.33
C GLY A 528 -35.91 -65.10 1.17
N ARG A 529 -35.64 -66.11 2.01
CA ARG A 529 -35.76 -65.99 3.48
C ARG A 529 -34.44 -65.57 4.09
N SER A 530 -34.44 -64.58 4.97
CA SER A 530 -33.25 -64.10 5.68
C SER A 530 -33.32 -64.41 7.18
N LYS A 531 -32.16 -64.59 7.80
CA LYS A 531 -32.01 -64.67 9.24
C LYS A 531 -30.72 -63.96 9.66
N GLN A 532 -30.82 -63.11 10.68
CA GLN A 532 -29.68 -62.44 11.29
C GLN A 532 -29.15 -63.25 12.46
N VAL A 533 -27.83 -63.35 12.58
CA VAL A 533 -27.16 -64.19 13.58
C VAL A 533 -25.92 -63.47 14.10
N LYS A 534 -25.82 -63.35 15.42
CA LYS A 534 -24.64 -62.79 16.09
C LYS A 534 -23.48 -63.80 16.00
N LEU A 535 -22.30 -63.33 15.62
CA LEU A 535 -21.08 -64.12 15.65
C LEU A 535 -20.68 -64.47 17.08
N ARG A 536 -20.18 -65.69 17.28
CA ARG A 536 -19.49 -66.14 18.49
C ARG A 536 -18.12 -66.67 18.07
N ASP A 537 -17.05 -66.04 18.55
CA ASP A 537 -15.66 -66.37 18.22
C ASP A 537 -15.41 -66.45 16.70
N GLY A 538 -15.95 -65.48 15.95
CA GLY A 538 -15.87 -65.41 14.49
C GLY A 538 -16.67 -66.50 13.75
N ARG A 539 -17.53 -67.24 14.44
CA ARG A 539 -18.35 -68.33 13.88
C ARG A 539 -19.84 -68.05 14.00
N LEU A 540 -20.60 -68.61 13.08
CA LEU A 540 -22.06 -68.70 13.16
C LEU A 540 -22.54 -70.08 12.76
N ARG A 541 -23.69 -70.45 13.32
CA ARG A 541 -24.46 -71.64 12.95
C ARG A 541 -25.93 -71.28 12.97
N VAL A 542 -26.62 -71.54 11.87
CA VAL A 542 -28.04 -71.20 11.77
C VAL A 542 -28.79 -72.15 10.85
N SER A 543 -30.03 -72.46 11.19
CA SER A 543 -30.94 -73.14 10.29
C SER A 543 -31.99 -72.17 9.75
N VAL A 544 -32.17 -72.19 8.42
CA VAL A 544 -33.18 -71.45 7.68
C VAL A 544 -34.16 -72.45 7.07
N GLY A 545 -35.45 -72.29 7.38
CA GLY A 545 -36.44 -73.34 7.18
C GLY A 545 -36.90 -73.93 8.52
N GLY A 546 -38.21 -74.10 8.67
CA GLY A 546 -38.85 -74.37 9.96
C GLY A 546 -40.20 -75.04 9.76
N ARG A 547 -41.28 -74.36 10.18
CA ARG A 547 -42.67 -74.80 9.95
C ARG A 547 -43.01 -74.90 8.46
N LYS A 548 -42.60 -73.92 7.65
CA LYS A 548 -42.64 -74.01 6.18
C LYS A 548 -41.26 -74.49 5.68
N PRO A 549 -41.15 -75.63 4.99
CA PRO A 549 -39.87 -76.09 4.45
C PRO A 549 -39.34 -75.11 3.38
N ILE A 550 -38.03 -75.17 3.12
CA ILE A 550 -37.43 -74.58 1.92
C ILE A 550 -37.81 -75.48 0.74
N LYS A 551 -38.26 -74.89 -0.36
CA LYS A 551 -38.65 -75.65 -1.56
C LYS A 551 -37.46 -76.49 -2.05
N ALA A 552 -37.73 -77.70 -2.54
CA ALA A 552 -36.69 -78.61 -3.03
C ALA A 552 -35.94 -78.08 -4.27
N GLY A 553 -34.80 -78.68 -4.58
CA GLY A 553 -33.92 -78.29 -5.68
C GLY A 553 -32.71 -77.46 -5.24
N ASN A 554 -31.93 -77.02 -6.22
CA ASN A 554 -30.68 -76.31 -5.97
C ASN A 554 -30.94 -74.87 -5.50
N ARG A 555 -30.59 -74.56 -4.24
CA ARG A 555 -30.91 -73.29 -3.59
C ARG A 555 -29.68 -72.44 -3.33
N ARG A 556 -29.82 -71.15 -3.64
CA ARG A 556 -28.82 -70.11 -3.38
C ARG A 556 -28.81 -69.70 -1.90
N VAL A 557 -27.62 -69.71 -1.31
CA VAL A 557 -27.33 -69.25 0.05
C VAL A 557 -26.37 -68.07 -0.03
N VAL A 558 -26.79 -66.91 0.47
CA VAL A 558 -25.98 -65.69 0.53
C VAL A 558 -25.69 -65.36 1.99
N ILE A 559 -24.42 -65.18 2.32
CA ILE A 559 -23.97 -64.82 3.67
C ILE A 559 -23.31 -63.44 3.58
N THR A 560 -23.92 -62.44 4.20
CA THR A 560 -23.48 -61.04 4.16
C THR A 560 -23.01 -60.61 5.54
N TYR A 561 -21.73 -60.27 5.63
CA TYR A 561 -21.10 -59.67 6.80
C TYR A 561 -20.93 -58.16 6.58
N PRO A 562 -21.58 -57.29 7.36
CA PRO A 562 -21.49 -55.84 7.18
C PRO A 562 -20.15 -55.25 7.63
N GLY A 563 -19.23 -56.04 8.21
CA GLY A 563 -18.00 -55.53 8.82
C GLY A 563 -18.19 -55.19 10.29
N ASP A 564 -17.08 -54.88 10.96
CA ASP A 564 -17.06 -54.30 12.30
C ASP A 564 -15.97 -53.21 12.38
N ARG A 565 -15.56 -52.81 13.60
CA ARG A 565 -14.52 -51.79 13.74
C ARG A 565 -13.19 -52.19 13.09
N ALA A 566 -12.85 -53.48 13.09
CA ALA A 566 -11.55 -54.00 12.66
C ALA A 566 -11.62 -54.76 11.32
N CYS A 567 -12.79 -55.28 10.94
CA CYS A 567 -12.96 -56.14 9.78
C CYS A 567 -13.80 -55.46 8.70
N ASN A 568 -13.35 -55.55 7.45
CA ASN A 568 -14.09 -55.06 6.29
C ASN A 568 -15.38 -55.85 6.08
N PRO A 569 -16.43 -55.21 5.49
CA PRO A 569 -17.58 -55.92 4.99
C PRO A 569 -17.17 -57.00 3.97
N ASN A 570 -17.88 -58.12 3.95
CA ASN A 570 -17.69 -59.16 2.96
C ASN A 570 -19.00 -59.95 2.70
N GLN A 571 -19.11 -60.58 1.54
CA GLN A 571 -20.22 -61.44 1.18
C GLN A 571 -19.71 -62.69 0.45
N VAL A 572 -20.31 -63.84 0.74
CA VAL A 572 -20.10 -65.06 -0.05
C VAL A 572 -21.43 -65.66 -0.47
N GLU A 573 -21.44 -66.27 -1.64
CA GLU A 573 -22.55 -67.04 -2.17
C GLU A 573 -22.13 -68.50 -2.35
N LEU A 574 -23.01 -69.42 -1.98
CA LEU A 574 -22.85 -70.85 -2.20
C LEU A 574 -24.20 -71.48 -2.54
N ARG A 575 -24.16 -72.73 -3.01
CA ARG A 575 -25.34 -73.50 -3.42
C ARG A 575 -25.51 -74.73 -2.54
N VAL A 576 -26.76 -75.08 -2.26
CA VAL A 576 -27.12 -76.28 -1.50
C VAL A 576 -28.27 -76.99 -2.17
N GLN A 577 -28.14 -78.30 -2.36
CA GLN A 577 -29.26 -79.12 -2.81
C GLN A 577 -30.22 -79.34 -1.65
N VAL A 578 -31.49 -79.02 -1.85
CA VAL A 578 -32.57 -79.28 -0.88
C VAL A 578 -33.38 -80.45 -1.39
N ASP A 579 -33.30 -81.58 -0.69
CA ASP A 579 -34.08 -82.77 -1.04
C ASP A 579 -35.56 -82.56 -0.76
N GLU A 580 -36.41 -83.22 -1.56
CA GLU A 580 -37.83 -83.33 -1.29
C GLU A 580 -38.03 -84.07 0.04
N ARG A 581 -38.96 -83.59 0.87
CA ARG A 581 -39.32 -84.37 2.07
C ARG A 581 -40.05 -85.62 1.57
N PRO A 582 -39.66 -86.83 2.03
CA PRO A 582 -40.54 -87.98 1.90
C PRO A 582 -41.84 -87.73 2.67
#